data_AF-A0A520H5A2-F1
#
_entry.id   AF-A0A520H5A2-F1
#
_cell.length_a   1.000
_cell.length_b   1.000
_cell.length_c   1.000
_cell.angle_alpha   90.00
_cell.angle_beta   90.00
_cell.angle_gamma   90.00
#
_symmetry.space_group_name_H-M   'P 1'
#
loop_
_entity.id
_entity.type
_entity.pdbx_description
1 polymer ?
#
loop_
_entity_poly.entity_id
_entity_poly.type
_entity_poly.pdbx_seq_one_letter_code
_entity_poly.pdbx_strand_id
1 'polypeptide(L)'
;MRIALAQLTSGVDPARNAATLVDAVAAAAAGGAAMLFTPEMSGLVDQDRARASLVLRSEGEDEVLAAVRAAAARHGIWVHL
;
A
#
# COMPACT_ATOMS: atom_id res chain seq x y z
N MET A 1 18.59 5.27 12.72
CA MET A 1 17.67 5.03 11.59
C MET A 1 16.27 4.79 12.15
N ARG A 2 15.24 5.49 11.67
CA ARG A 2 13.83 5.28 12.11
C ARG A 2 13.08 4.47 11.06
N ILE A 3 12.17 3.62 11.53
CA ILE A 3 11.23 2.86 10.69
C ILE A 3 9.80 3.16 11.13
N ALA A 4 8.85 2.92 10.24
CA ALA A 4 7.43 3.01 10.52
C ALA A 4 6.76 1.65 10.25
N LEU A 5 5.72 1.34 11.03
CA LEU A 5 4.82 0.21 10.82
C LEU A 5 3.43 0.77 10.57
N ALA A 6 2.82 0.42 9.44
CA ALA A 6 1.42 0.75 9.19
C ALA A 6 0.53 -0.33 9.78
N GLN A 7 -0.52 0.09 10.48
CA GLN A 7 -1.66 -0.76 10.81
C GLN A 7 -2.85 -0.30 9.98
N LEU A 8 -3.46 -1.23 9.26
CA LEU A 8 -4.60 -0.95 8.39
C LEU A 8 -5.57 -2.13 8.35
N THR A 9 -6.79 -1.82 7.92
CA THR A 9 -7.85 -2.79 7.66
C THR A 9 -8.13 -2.78 6.17
N SER A 10 -7.36 -3.57 5.40
CA SER A 10 -7.56 -3.73 3.96
C SER A 10 -8.96 -4.24 3.66
N GLY A 11 -9.56 -3.73 2.59
CA GLY A 11 -10.85 -4.18 2.09
C GLY A 11 -10.78 -4.76 0.68
N VAL A 12 -11.98 -4.88 0.08
CA VAL A 12 -12.20 -5.42 -1.26
C VAL A 12 -11.98 -4.39 -2.39
N ASP A 13 -11.73 -3.13 -2.04
CA ASP A 13 -11.56 -2.01 -2.99
C ASP A 13 -10.07 -1.60 -3.01
N PRO A 14 -9.32 -1.94 -4.08
CA PRO A 14 -7.89 -1.63 -4.15
C PRO A 14 -7.62 -0.12 -4.19
N ALA A 15 -8.48 0.69 -4.82
CA ALA A 15 -8.30 2.14 -4.88
C ALA A 15 -8.38 2.77 -3.47
N ARG A 16 -9.31 2.30 -2.64
CA ARG A 16 -9.42 2.75 -1.24
C ARG A 16 -8.22 2.30 -0.39
N ASN A 17 -7.74 1.08 -0.60
CA ASN A 17 -6.56 0.56 0.07
C ASN A 17 -5.31 1.37 -0.34
N ALA A 18 -5.15 1.67 -1.63
CA ALA A 18 -4.06 2.49 -2.17
C ALA A 18 -4.03 3.88 -1.53
N ALA A 19 -5.19 4.56 -1.43
CA ALA A 19 -5.27 5.87 -0.77
C ALA A 19 -4.76 5.82 0.69
N THR A 20 -5.18 4.79 1.44
CA THR A 20 -4.74 4.58 2.82
C THR A 20 -3.22 4.35 2.92
N LEU A 21 -2.65 3.58 1.99
CA LEU A 21 -1.21 3.30 1.94
C LEU A 21 -0.41 4.55 1.56
N VAL A 22 -0.89 5.35 0.60
CA VAL A 22 -0.24 6.61 0.22
C VAL A 22 -0.20 7.58 1.40
N ASP A 23 -1.28 7.68 2.16
CA ASP A 23 -1.33 8.51 3.38
C ASP A 23 -0.34 7.99 4.43
N ALA A 24 -0.24 6.66 4.61
CA ALA A 24 0.73 6.05 5.52
C ALA A 24 2.19 6.32 5.11
N VAL A 25 2.49 6.29 3.81
CA VAL A 25 3.81 6.65 3.27
C VAL A 25 4.15 8.10 3.58
N ALA A 26 3.21 9.02 3.32
CA ALA A 26 3.40 10.45 3.60
C ALA A 26 3.62 10.70 5.11
N ALA A 27 2.82 10.07 5.97
CA ALA A 27 2.95 10.18 7.42
C ALA A 27 4.28 9.61 7.94
N ALA A 28 4.71 8.45 7.43
CA ALA A 28 5.98 7.83 7.80
C ALA A 28 7.17 8.72 7.43
N ALA A 29 7.17 9.28 6.22
CA ALA A 29 8.20 10.20 5.78
C ALA A 29 8.21 11.50 6.60
N ALA A 30 7.04 12.07 6.91
CA ALA A 30 6.93 13.24 7.80
C ALA A 30 7.44 12.95 9.22
N GLY A 31 7.29 11.72 9.71
CA GLY A 31 7.88 11.24 10.97
C GLY A 31 9.40 10.98 10.92
N GLY A 32 10.01 11.11 9.73
CA GLY A 32 11.44 10.88 9.51
C GLY A 32 11.82 9.39 9.43
N ALA A 33 10.88 8.51 9.08
CA ALA A 33 11.19 7.11 8.81
C ALA A 33 11.94 6.97 7.47
N ALA A 34 12.91 6.07 7.43
CA ALA A 34 13.63 5.70 6.21
C ALA A 34 12.96 4.53 5.46
N MET A 35 12.11 3.77 6.17
CA MET A 35 11.36 2.65 5.61
C MET A 35 10.01 2.49 6.32
N LEU A 36 8.98 2.18 5.54
CA LEU A 36 7.64 1.78 6.00
C LEU A 36 7.41 0.28 5.74
N PHE A 37 6.85 -0.42 6.72
CA PHE A 37 6.36 -1.79 6.55
C PHE A 37 4.84 -1.81 6.68
N THR A 38 4.19 -2.49 5.74
CA THR A 38 2.73 -2.69 5.72
C THR A 38 2.43 -4.15 6.10
N PRO A 39 1.21 -4.47 6.58
CA PRO A 39 0.81 -5.85 6.80
C PRO A 39 0.68 -6.62 5.47
N GLU A 40 0.54 -7.93 5.56
CA GLU A 40 0.23 -8.79 4.41
C GLU A 40 -1.12 -8.41 3.78
N MET A 41 -1.24 -8.60 2.46
CA MET A 41 -2.47 -8.30 1.70
C MET A 41 -2.97 -6.85 1.85
N SER A 42 -2.04 -5.90 1.91
CA SER A 42 -2.35 -4.47 2.04
C SER A 42 -3.10 -3.89 0.84
N GLY A 43 -2.98 -4.49 -0.35
CA GLY A 43 -3.63 -4.01 -1.57
C GLY A 43 -5.06 -4.52 -1.77
N LEU A 44 -5.40 -5.72 -1.30
CA LEU A 44 -6.72 -6.33 -1.47
C LEU A 44 -6.90 -7.49 -0.49
N VAL A 45 -8.02 -7.51 0.23
CA VAL A 45 -8.47 -8.68 0.99
C VAL A 45 -9.92 -8.96 0.64
N ASP A 46 -10.16 -10.12 0.02
CA ASP A 46 -11.51 -10.59 -0.29
C ASP A 46 -11.61 -12.11 -0.11
N GLN A 47 -12.68 -12.56 0.54
CA GLN A 47 -12.99 -13.98 0.73
C GLN A 47 -13.76 -14.57 -0.47
N ASP A 48 -14.37 -13.72 -1.30
CA ASP A 48 -15.09 -14.12 -2.50
C ASP A 48 -14.15 -14.09 -3.71
N ARG A 49 -13.77 -15.27 -4.18
CA ARG A 49 -12.85 -15.43 -5.32
C ARG A 49 -13.43 -14.87 -6.63
N ALA A 50 -14.75 -14.97 -6.83
CA ALA A 50 -15.37 -14.49 -8.06
C ALA A 50 -15.31 -12.96 -8.10
N ARG A 51 -15.65 -12.30 -6.99
CA ARG A 51 -15.51 -10.84 -6.87
C ARG A 51 -14.06 -10.39 -6.96
N ALA A 52 -13.14 -11.06 -6.26
CA ALA A 52 -11.71 -10.74 -6.29
C ALA A 52 -11.13 -10.80 -7.71
N SER A 53 -11.53 -11.80 -8.50
CA SER A 53 -11.03 -11.99 -9.88
C SER A 53 -11.33 -10.79 -10.80
N LEU A 54 -12.35 -9.99 -10.48
CA LEU A 54 -12.70 -8.79 -11.27
C LEU A 54 -11.67 -7.66 -11.09
N VAL A 55 -10.97 -7.64 -9.96
CA VAL A 55 -10.04 -6.55 -9.57
C VAL A 55 -8.60 -7.00 -9.43
N LEU A 56 -8.32 -8.30 -9.34
CA LEU A 56 -6.96 -8.82 -9.36
C LEU A 56 -6.27 -8.50 -10.68
N ARG A 57 -5.03 -8.04 -10.60
CA ARG A 57 -4.19 -7.66 -11.74
C ARG A 57 -2.83 -8.31 -11.64
N SER A 58 -2.11 -8.35 -12.76
CA SER A 58 -0.70 -8.66 -12.76
C SER A 58 0.09 -7.54 -12.07
N GLU A 59 1.30 -7.82 -11.58
CA GLU A 59 2.12 -6.84 -10.86
C GLU A 59 2.31 -5.53 -11.66
N GLY A 60 2.51 -5.62 -12.99
CA GLY A 60 2.69 -4.45 -13.85
C GLY A 60 1.44 -3.58 -14.03
N GLU A 61 0.27 -4.13 -13.72
CA GLU A 61 -1.04 -3.49 -13.86
C GLU A 61 -1.70 -3.21 -12.49
N ASP A 62 -1.01 -3.52 -11.39
CA ASP A 62 -1.50 -3.33 -10.04
C ASP A 62 -1.50 -1.83 -9.68
N GLU A 63 -2.69 -1.26 -9.56
CA GLU A 63 -2.90 0.15 -9.24
C GLU A 63 -2.41 0.53 -7.83
N VAL A 64 -2.47 -0.40 -6.87
CA VAL A 64 -1.97 -0.18 -5.50
C VAL A 64 -0.46 -0.08 -5.54
N LEU A 65 0.21 -1.03 -6.19
CA LEU A 65 1.66 -1.03 -6.33
C LEU A 65 2.14 0.24 -7.07
N ALA A 66 1.48 0.62 -8.15
CA ALA A 66 1.79 1.85 -8.88
C ALA A 66 1.68 3.10 -7.99
N ALA A 67 0.60 3.22 -7.21
CA ALA A 67 0.38 4.35 -6.30
C ALA A 67 1.41 4.40 -5.17
N VAL A 68 1.71 3.26 -4.54
CA VAL A 68 2.69 3.18 -3.43
C VAL A 68 4.09 3.48 -3.94
N ARG A 69 4.50 2.97 -5.11
CA ARG A 69 5.80 3.30 -5.72
C ARG A 69 5.92 4.79 -6.02
N ALA A 70 4.88 5.42 -6.54
CA ALA A 70 4.86 6.86 -6.81
C ALA A 70 4.99 7.66 -5.51
N ALA A 71 4.27 7.28 -4.45
CA ALA A 71 4.36 7.92 -3.14
C ALA A 71 5.75 7.74 -2.50
N ALA A 72 6.30 6.52 -2.54
CA ALA A 72 7.63 6.21 -2.05
C ALA A 72 8.71 7.07 -2.73
N ALA A 73 8.65 7.18 -4.06
CA ALA A 73 9.55 8.02 -4.85
C ALA A 73 9.39 9.51 -4.52
N ARG A 74 8.15 10.00 -4.37
CA ARG A 74 7.86 11.39 -4.02
C ARG A 74 8.39 11.78 -2.63
N HIS A 75 8.30 10.87 -1.67
CA HIS A 75 8.66 11.11 -0.28
C HIS A 75 10.07 10.63 0.10
N GLY A 76 10.77 9.95 -0.80
CA GLY A 76 12.14 9.50 -0.59
C GLY A 76 12.28 8.42 0.50
N ILE A 77 11.30 7.52 0.61
CA ILE A 77 11.25 6.46 1.63
C ILE A 77 11.11 5.08 0.97
N TRP A 78 11.71 4.06 1.57
CA TRP A 78 11.48 2.67 1.17
C TRP A 78 10.15 2.14 1.71
N VAL A 79 9.51 1.24 0.96
CA VAL A 79 8.26 0.60 1.41
C VAL A 79 8.38 -0.90 1.16
N HIS A 80 8.06 -1.69 2.18
CA HIS A 80 7.76 -3.11 2.03
C HIS A 80 6.23 -3.25 1.93
N LEU A 81 5.76 -3.78 0.80
CA LEU A 81 4.35 -3.99 0.45
C LEU A 81 4.15 -5.42 -0.06
#